data_AF-A0AAD8LWQ5-F1
#
_entry.id   AF-A0AAD8LWQ5-F1
#
_cell.length_a   1.000
_cell.length_b   1.000
_cell.length_c   1.000
_cell.angle_alpha   90.00
_cell.angle_beta   90.00
_cell.angle_gamma   90.00
#
_symmetry.space_group_name_H-M   'P 1'
#
loop_
_entity.id
_entity.type
_entity.pdbx_description
1 polymer ?
#
loop_
_entity_poly.entity_id
_entity_poly.type
_entity_poly.pdbx_seq_one_letter_code
_entity_poly.pdbx_strand_id
1 'polypeptide(L)'
;MAVFLNSIMYIRVSWYCISFLFVKTLSRRSGRERERERGRERREMAKSKNHTAHNQSHKAHRNGIKKPRKQRNISTRGMDPKFLRNQRYARKHNNKAADSASVEE
;
A
#
# COMPACT_ATOMS: atom_id res chain seq x y z
N MET A 1 4.20 -42.21 -26.47
CA MET A 1 3.02 -41.37 -26.81
C MET A 1 2.05 -41.13 -25.64
N ALA A 2 1.95 -42.02 -24.64
CA ALA A 2 1.02 -41.87 -23.51
C ALA A 2 1.44 -40.85 -22.40
N VAL A 3 2.71 -40.45 -22.35
CA VAL A 3 3.21 -39.47 -21.35
C VAL A 3 3.05 -38.00 -21.78
N PHE A 4 2.91 -37.73 -23.07
CA PHE A 4 2.77 -36.36 -23.60
C PHE A 4 1.32 -35.85 -23.50
N LEU A 5 0.35 -36.75 -23.64
CA LEU A 5 -1.09 -36.44 -23.54
C LEU A 5 -1.53 -36.19 -22.09
N ASN A 6 -0.94 -36.88 -21.11
CA ASN A 6 -1.24 -36.65 -19.69
C ASN A 6 -0.78 -35.28 -19.17
N SER A 7 0.31 -34.73 -19.72
CA SER A 7 0.82 -33.40 -19.33
C SER A 7 -0.04 -32.25 -19.90
N ILE A 8 -0.50 -32.38 -21.15
CA ILE A 8 -1.40 -31.39 -21.79
C ILE A 8 -2.78 -31.35 -21.12
N MET A 9 -3.30 -32.50 -20.68
CA MET A 9 -4.55 -32.55 -19.92
C MET A 9 -4.43 -31.90 -18.55
N TYR A 10 -3.31 -32.09 -17.84
CA TYR A 10 -3.09 -31.48 -16.52
C TYR A 10 -2.99 -29.95 -16.57
N ILE A 11 -2.35 -29.40 -17.62
CA ILE A 11 -2.25 -27.94 -17.82
C ILE A 11 -3.62 -27.33 -18.13
N ARG A 12 -4.45 -28.00 -18.95
CA ARG A 12 -5.82 -27.53 -19.24
C ARG A 12 -6.72 -27.58 -18.00
N VAL A 13 -6.70 -28.65 -17.22
CA VAL A 13 -7.52 -28.76 -15.99
C VAL A 13 -7.11 -27.71 -14.95
N SER A 14 -5.82 -27.42 -14.82
CA SER A 14 -5.33 -26.38 -13.90
C SER A 14 -5.76 -24.97 -14.36
N TRP A 15 -5.72 -24.66 -15.66
CA TRP A 15 -6.17 -23.37 -16.21
C TRP A 15 -7.68 -23.16 -16.09
N TYR A 16 -8.48 -24.21 -16.25
CA TYR A 16 -9.92 -24.15 -15.99
C TYR A 16 -10.24 -23.96 -14.50
N CYS A 17 -9.51 -24.61 -13.59
CA CYS A 17 -9.67 -24.43 -12.15
C CYS A 17 -9.33 -23.00 -11.68
N ILE A 18 -8.26 -22.40 -12.19
CA ILE A 18 -7.86 -21.02 -11.87
C ILE A 18 -8.88 -20.01 -12.43
N SER A 19 -9.36 -20.22 -13.65
CA SER A 19 -10.39 -19.38 -14.27
C SER A 19 -11.75 -19.49 -13.55
N PHE A 20 -12.14 -20.69 -13.12
CA PHE A 20 -13.39 -20.91 -12.39
C PHE A 20 -13.36 -20.26 -11.00
N LEU A 21 -12.23 -20.32 -10.29
CA LEU A 21 -12.03 -19.61 -9.02
C LEU A 21 -11.99 -18.08 -9.21
N PHE A 22 -11.42 -17.58 -10.31
CA PHE A 22 -11.41 -16.15 -10.67
C PHE A 22 -12.81 -15.62 -11.03
N VAL A 23 -13.61 -16.37 -11.78
CA VAL A 23 -15.01 -16.02 -12.10
C VAL A 23 -15.91 -16.06 -10.86
N LYS A 24 -15.71 -17.02 -9.96
CA LYS A 24 -16.49 -17.13 -8.71
C LYS A 24 -16.15 -16.02 -7.70
N THR A 25 -14.93 -15.48 -7.74
CA THR A 25 -14.50 -14.33 -6.92
C THR A 25 -14.96 -12.98 -7.51
N LEU A 26 -14.96 -12.80 -8.85
CA LEU A 26 -15.58 -11.64 -9.50
C LEU A 26 -17.10 -11.60 -9.33
N SER A 27 -17.78 -12.75 -9.41
CA SER A 27 -19.24 -12.84 -9.21
C SER A 27 -19.66 -12.47 -7.78
N ARG A 28 -18.90 -12.92 -6.76
CA ARG A 28 -19.11 -12.53 -5.34
C ARG A 28 -18.81 -11.05 -5.04
N ARG A 29 -17.98 -10.39 -5.84
CA ARG A 29 -17.70 -8.95 -5.72
C ARG A 29 -18.86 -8.11 -6.29
N SER A 30 -19.46 -8.57 -7.39
CA SER A 30 -20.62 -7.91 -8.03
C SER A 30 -21.94 -7.99 -7.24
N GLY A 31 -22.12 -9.01 -6.38
CA GLY A 31 -23.34 -9.18 -5.57
C GLY A 31 -23.48 -8.14 -4.45
N ARG A 32 -22.35 -7.80 -3.78
CA ARG A 32 -22.31 -6.76 -2.74
C ARG A 32 -22.53 -5.35 -3.29
N GLU A 33 -22.25 -5.12 -4.56
CA GLU A 33 -22.49 -3.84 -5.24
C GLU A 33 -23.95 -3.74 -5.72
N ARG A 34 -24.52 -4.82 -6.26
CA ARG A 34 -25.93 -4.87 -6.71
C ARG A 34 -26.97 -4.77 -5.59
N GLU A 35 -26.70 -5.30 -4.39
CA GLU A 35 -27.57 -5.11 -3.23
C GLU A 35 -27.55 -3.67 -2.68
N ARG A 36 -26.46 -2.93 -2.90
CA ARG A 36 -26.36 -1.51 -2.50
C ARG A 36 -27.12 -0.57 -3.43
N GLU A 37 -27.28 -0.94 -4.70
CA GLU A 37 -28.06 -0.16 -5.68
C GLU A 37 -29.57 -0.37 -5.50
N ARG A 38 -30.01 -1.61 -5.27
CA ARG A 38 -31.44 -1.95 -5.13
C ARG A 38 -32.12 -1.35 -3.88
N GLY A 39 -31.33 -0.91 -2.89
CA GLY A 39 -31.81 -0.22 -1.68
C GLY A 39 -31.96 1.30 -1.82
N ARG A 40 -31.56 1.91 -2.95
CA ARG A 40 -31.60 3.36 -3.16
C ARG A 40 -32.89 3.88 -3.82
N GLU A 41 -33.65 3.05 -4.53
CA GLU A 41 -34.81 3.49 -5.33
C GLU A 41 -36.17 3.49 -4.60
N ARG A 42 -36.23 3.07 -3.33
CA ARG A 42 -37.48 3.01 -2.54
C ARG A 42 -37.43 3.78 -1.23
N ARG A 43 -36.78 4.94 -1.23
CA ARG A 43 -36.95 5.93 -0.16
C ARG A 43 -37.24 7.28 -0.79
N GLU A 44 -38.55 7.55 -0.86
CA GLU A 44 -39.12 8.89 -0.84
C GLU A 44 -38.29 9.81 0.05
N MET A 45 -38.11 11.05 -0.38
CA MET A 45 -37.14 12.07 0.03
C MET A 45 -37.22 12.49 1.52
N ALA A 46 -37.15 11.55 2.45
CA ALA A 46 -36.98 11.81 3.86
C ALA A 46 -35.55 12.32 4.08
N LYS A 47 -35.43 13.57 4.57
CA LYS A 47 -34.15 14.21 4.85
C LYS A 47 -33.31 13.28 5.75
N SER A 48 -32.25 12.70 5.19
CA SER A 48 -31.29 11.90 5.93
C SER A 48 -30.31 12.81 6.69
N LYS A 49 -29.65 12.29 7.72
CA LYS A 49 -28.62 13.03 8.45
C LYS A 49 -27.44 13.38 7.53
N ASN A 50 -27.18 14.68 7.36
CA ASN A 50 -26.17 15.19 6.41
C ASN A 50 -24.71 14.95 6.83
N HIS A 51 -24.44 14.75 8.14
CA HIS A 51 -23.08 14.51 8.64
C HIS A 51 -23.08 13.68 9.93
N THR A 52 -22.14 12.75 10.07
CA THR A 52 -21.92 12.00 11.32
C THR A 52 -20.46 11.57 11.50
N ALA A 53 -19.91 11.86 12.68
CA ALA A 53 -18.58 11.41 13.09
C ALA A 53 -18.59 10.15 13.97
N HIS A 54 -19.77 9.59 14.25
CA HIS A 54 -19.97 8.61 15.34
C HIS A 54 -19.09 7.34 15.23
N ASN A 55 -18.86 6.84 14.02
CA ASN A 55 -18.07 5.62 13.80
C ASN A 55 -16.66 5.89 13.23
N GLN A 56 -16.21 7.15 13.22
CA GLN A 56 -14.88 7.47 12.67
C GLN A 56 -13.77 6.99 13.60
N SER A 57 -13.89 7.30 14.91
CA SER A 57 -12.94 6.87 15.93
C SER A 57 -12.84 5.36 16.00
N HIS A 58 -13.98 4.65 16.07
CA HIS A 58 -14.00 3.19 16.09
C HIS A 58 -13.27 2.57 14.90
N LYS A 59 -13.49 3.06 13.67
CA LYS A 59 -12.78 2.58 12.48
C LYS A 59 -11.28 2.89 12.52
N ALA A 60 -10.89 4.08 12.94
CA ALA A 60 -9.49 4.49 13.05
C ALA A 60 -8.71 3.61 14.05
N HIS A 61 -9.35 3.18 15.12
CA HIS A 61 -8.73 2.33 16.15
C HIS A 61 -8.71 0.83 15.82
N ARG A 62 -9.47 0.33 14.82
CA ARG A 62 -9.46 -1.11 14.44
C ARG A 62 -8.06 -1.64 14.08
N ASN A 63 -7.30 -0.84 13.33
CA ASN A 63 -5.92 -1.17 12.95
C ASN A 63 -4.88 -0.38 13.79
N GLY A 64 -5.37 0.45 14.72
CA GLY A 64 -4.61 1.41 15.50
C GLY A 64 -4.09 2.60 14.67
N ILE A 65 -3.98 3.77 15.32
CA ILE A 65 -3.33 4.94 14.74
C ILE A 65 -1.82 4.72 14.75
N LYS A 66 -1.22 4.52 13.57
CA LYS A 66 0.22 4.28 13.44
C LYS A 66 1.00 5.59 13.55
N LYS A 67 2.03 5.58 14.39
CA LYS A 67 2.98 6.69 14.50
C LYS A 67 3.99 6.64 13.34
N PRO A 68 4.50 7.79 12.85
CA PRO A 68 5.57 7.79 11.86
C PRO A 68 6.80 7.08 12.42
N ARG A 69 7.53 6.37 11.56
CA ARG A 69 8.74 5.64 11.96
C ARG A 69 9.85 6.63 12.29
N LYS A 70 10.48 6.48 13.45
CA LYS A 70 11.70 7.22 13.80
C LYS A 70 12.88 6.59 13.08
N GLN A 71 13.49 7.32 12.15
CA GLN A 71 14.73 6.91 11.48
C GLN A 71 15.91 7.66 12.09
N ARG A 72 17.12 7.07 12.03
CA ARG A 72 18.36 7.71 12.53
C ARG A 72 18.62 9.06 11.85
N ASN A 73 18.36 9.14 10.55
CA ASN A 73 18.50 10.34 9.75
C ASN A 73 17.13 10.76 9.21
N ILE A 74 16.73 12.01 9.47
CA ILE A 74 15.48 12.59 8.99
C ILE A 74 15.75 13.30 7.65
N SER A 75 14.72 13.44 6.80
CA SER A 75 14.82 14.23 5.58
C SER A 75 15.19 15.69 5.87
N THR A 76 16.19 16.24 5.19
CA THR A 76 16.63 17.64 5.31
C THR A 76 15.81 18.62 4.44
N ARG A 77 14.68 18.17 3.90
CA ARG A 77 13.80 18.99 3.05
C ARG A 77 13.17 20.10 3.90
N GLY A 78 13.33 21.35 3.46
CA GLY A 78 12.83 22.53 4.18
C GLY A 78 13.78 23.10 5.24
N MET A 79 15.00 22.54 5.38
CA MET A 79 16.06 23.16 6.20
C MET A 79 16.67 24.38 5.51
N ASP A 80 17.24 25.28 6.30
CA ASP A 80 17.90 26.50 5.82
C ASP A 80 18.95 26.17 4.72
N PRO A 81 18.82 26.77 3.52
CA PRO A 81 19.78 26.60 2.45
C PRO A 81 21.22 26.95 2.83
N LYS A 82 21.46 27.93 3.72
CA LYS A 82 22.81 28.31 4.15
C LYS A 82 23.45 27.21 4.98
N PHE A 83 22.71 26.64 5.92
CA PHE A 83 23.13 25.47 6.68
C PHE A 83 23.43 24.26 5.77
N LEU A 84 22.57 23.99 4.78
CA LEU A 84 22.79 22.87 3.84
C LEU A 84 24.04 23.05 2.98
N ARG A 85 24.31 24.27 2.52
CA ARG A 85 25.55 24.59 1.78
C ARG A 85 26.79 24.33 2.64
N ASN A 86 26.78 24.81 3.88
CA ASN A 86 27.89 24.58 4.82
C ASN A 86 28.09 23.09 5.11
N GLN A 87 27.02 22.36 5.42
CA GLN A 87 27.08 20.92 5.70
C GLN A 87 27.67 20.13 4.53
N ARG A 88 27.36 20.51 3.28
CA ARG A 88 27.94 19.89 2.08
C ARG A 88 29.45 20.13 1.98
N TYR A 89 29.92 21.35 2.25
CA TYR A 89 31.36 21.65 2.24
C TYR A 89 32.10 20.91 3.35
N ALA A 90 31.58 20.95 4.59
CA ALA A 90 32.19 20.24 5.71
C ALA A 90 32.35 18.73 5.44
N ARG A 91 31.28 18.06 4.97
CA ARG A 91 31.34 16.64 4.60
C ARG A 91 32.36 16.35 3.51
N LYS A 92 32.51 17.23 2.52
CA LYS A 92 33.48 17.06 1.42
C LYS A 92 34.93 17.02 1.90
N HIS A 93 35.28 17.82 2.89
CA HIS A 93 36.65 17.89 3.42
C HIS A 93 36.89 16.88 4.56
N ASN A 94 35.87 16.57 5.37
CA ASN A 94 35.99 15.57 6.42
C ASN A 94 36.17 14.16 5.86
N ASN A 95 35.51 13.81 4.76
CA ASN A 95 35.68 12.47 4.16
C ASN A 95 37.11 12.25 3.66
N LYS A 96 37.74 13.27 3.07
CA LYS A 96 39.14 13.20 2.62
C LYS A 96 40.12 13.06 3.77
N ALA A 97 39.86 13.78 4.88
CA ALA A 97 40.68 13.69 6.09
C ALA A 97 40.51 12.33 6.78
N ALA A 98 39.31 11.74 6.74
CA ALA A 98 39.06 10.40 7.26
C ALA A 98 39.76 9.32 6.44
N ASP A 99 39.74 9.42 5.11
CA ASP A 99 40.43 8.47 4.23
C ASP A 99 41.96 8.51 4.43
N SER A 100 42.55 9.68 4.67
CA SER A 100 43.98 9.78 5.02
C SER A 100 44.29 9.29 6.44
N ALA A 101 43.34 9.40 7.37
CA ALA A 101 43.54 8.98 8.76
C ALA A 101 43.43 7.46 8.94
N SER A 102 42.64 6.76 8.11
CA SER A 102 42.52 5.30 8.14
C SER A 102 43.63 4.55 7.39
N VAL A 103 44.55 5.26 6.72
CA VAL A 103 45.69 4.67 5.99
C VAL A 103 46.97 4.67 6.83
N GLU A 104 47.00 5.42 7.93
CA GLU A 104 48.11 5.51 8.88
C GLU A 104 47.93 4.58 10.11
N GLU A 105 46.99 3.63 10.05
CA GLU A 105 46.82 2.52 11.00
C GLU A 105 46.97 1.16 10.30
#